data_AF-A0A7C5AXP7-F1
#
_entry.id   AF-A0A7C5AXP7-F1
#
_cell.length_a   1.000
_cell.length_b   1.000
_cell.length_c   1.000
_cell.angle_alpha   90.00
_cell.angle_beta   90.00
_cell.angle_gamma   90.00
#
_symmetry.space_group_name_H-M   'P 1'
#
loop_
_entity.id
_entity.type
_entity.pdbx_description
1 polymer ?
#
loop_
_entity_poly.entity_id
_entity_poly.type
_entity_poly.pdbx_seq_one_letter_code
_entity_poly.pdbx_strand_id
1 'polypeptide(L)'
;MMGRRFRWSFLAGALLTSVLIFPGSGLAQTSGSVSWNGWAFTYEVSGNYDGLSLKGVQFQGLPFIHKLSFPVMRVFYNNNACGPYADRLGGSLSPIPWAGNALVAKREFILNGRQWYEIGIRDQIGNYDIYQVYYLSSDGILDAHIYSKGLQCVVDHVHYPNWRIDFDIQDAGNDLIQQNTGGGYATKLSEFNAKATEAIDHGWRIKDSVTGSFVDVFPGFTDFTIPNENTQPVAGYANHTVFGRLYRGSEDTGWTYGPNTQVPYNNGESINNADIVFWYEGYLPHSAAEGMTLWHSTGLRLALTAGTPPPPPPPGGTTQTFTNPITISIPDRGNGSLYPSTINVAGMSGVISKVVVKLKGVSHTYPDDLDILLVGPGGQKVMLMSDAGGVTDVVNVNLTFDGAATSTLPNSAQMLSGTYRPTNYGSTDSFNAPAPSAPYGTNLDVLHGISPNGSWRLFVFDDEPKDLGSIANGWELIITTN
;
A
#
# COMPACT_ATOMS: atom_id res chain seq x y z
N MET A 1 18.35 -61.94 15.43
CA MET A 1 17.78 -60.87 16.29
C MET A 1 18.00 -59.53 15.59
N MET A 2 16.91 -58.77 15.47
CA MET A 2 16.82 -57.32 15.24
C MET A 2 17.62 -56.67 14.09
N GLY A 3 16.90 -56.34 13.03
CA GLY A 3 17.25 -55.23 12.15
C GLY A 3 17.01 -53.88 12.84
N ARG A 4 17.90 -52.91 12.57
CA ARG A 4 17.64 -51.49 12.82
C ARG A 4 17.89 -50.71 11.53
N ARG A 5 16.80 -50.10 11.05
CA ARG A 5 16.75 -49.17 9.92
C ARG A 5 17.36 -47.84 10.37
N PHE A 6 18.31 -47.28 9.63
CA PHE A 6 18.67 -45.86 9.73
C PHE A 6 17.97 -45.10 8.59
N ARG A 7 17.06 -44.21 8.96
CA ARG A 7 16.38 -43.28 8.05
C ARG A 7 17.31 -42.12 7.72
N TRP A 8 17.38 -41.78 6.45
CA TRP A 8 18.03 -40.58 5.93
C TRP A 8 17.13 -39.37 6.18
N SER A 9 17.65 -38.37 6.88
CA SER A 9 17.02 -37.06 7.04
C SER A 9 17.46 -36.17 5.88
N PHE A 10 16.57 -35.89 4.94
CA PHE A 10 16.74 -34.80 3.98
C PHE A 10 16.48 -33.47 4.71
N LEU A 11 17.54 -32.71 4.99
CA LEU A 11 17.40 -31.27 5.25
C LEU A 11 17.29 -30.56 3.89
N ALA A 12 16.12 -30.01 3.60
CA ALA A 12 15.95 -29.01 2.57
C ALA A 12 16.55 -27.69 3.08
N GLY A 13 17.80 -27.42 2.73
CA GLY A 13 18.43 -26.12 2.93
C GLY A 13 17.87 -25.12 1.93
N ALA A 14 17.30 -24.02 2.42
CA ALA A 14 16.90 -22.87 1.62
C ALA A 14 18.15 -22.30 0.92
N LEU A 15 18.11 -22.29 -0.42
CA LEU A 15 19.12 -21.67 -1.26
C LEU A 15 18.95 -20.14 -1.16
N LEU A 16 19.83 -19.46 -0.41
CA LEU A 16 20.04 -18.03 -0.60
C LEU A 16 20.68 -17.82 -1.97
N THR A 17 19.96 -17.18 -2.88
CA THR A 17 20.52 -16.72 -4.15
C THR A 17 21.51 -15.59 -3.90
N SER A 18 22.70 -15.78 -4.45
CA SER A 18 23.90 -14.95 -4.30
C SER A 18 23.71 -13.53 -4.85
N VAL A 19 24.01 -12.53 -4.02
CA VAL A 19 24.20 -11.13 -4.42
C VAL A 19 25.56 -11.01 -5.11
N LEU A 20 25.57 -10.65 -6.40
CA LEU A 20 26.79 -10.25 -7.10
C LEU A 20 27.12 -8.81 -6.68
N ILE A 21 28.08 -8.66 -5.77
CA ILE A 21 28.66 -7.36 -5.40
C ILE A 21 29.93 -7.18 -6.24
N PHE A 22 29.97 -6.16 -7.09
CA PHE A 22 31.21 -5.69 -7.70
C PHE A 22 31.88 -4.68 -6.76
N PRO A 23 33.03 -4.98 -6.13
CA PRO A 23 33.76 -4.00 -5.34
C PRO A 23 34.60 -3.16 -6.30
N GLY A 24 34.05 -2.03 -6.73
CA GLY A 24 34.79 -1.01 -7.46
C GLY A 24 35.05 0.20 -6.56
N SER A 25 36.24 0.29 -5.98
CA SER A 25 36.78 1.52 -5.41
C SER A 25 37.10 2.50 -6.54
N GLY A 26 36.06 3.18 -7.04
CA GLY A 26 36.15 4.29 -7.98
C GLY A 26 35.52 5.53 -7.36
N LEU A 27 35.97 6.72 -7.79
CA LEU A 27 35.27 7.98 -7.51
C LEU A 27 33.76 7.79 -7.71
N ALA A 28 32.94 8.34 -6.82
CA ALA A 28 31.51 8.16 -6.88
C ALA A 28 30.97 8.62 -8.24
N GLN A 29 30.48 7.67 -9.02
CA GLN A 29 29.91 7.95 -10.33
C GLN A 29 28.54 8.63 -10.13
N THR A 30 28.55 9.96 -10.10
CA THR A 30 27.35 10.80 -9.96
C THR A 30 26.56 10.91 -11.26
N SER A 31 27.03 10.36 -12.38
CA SER A 31 26.28 10.28 -13.62
C SER A 31 26.63 9.05 -14.43
N GLY A 32 25.68 8.54 -15.21
CA GLY A 32 25.89 7.34 -16.01
C GLY A 32 24.68 6.97 -16.85
N SER A 33 24.69 5.73 -17.35
CA SER A 33 23.61 5.16 -18.13
C SER A 33 23.18 3.82 -17.54
N VAL A 34 21.91 3.50 -17.67
CA VAL A 34 21.32 2.22 -17.27
C VAL A 34 20.66 1.60 -18.48
N SER A 35 20.88 0.30 -18.66
CA SER A 35 20.07 -0.55 -19.54
C SER A 35 19.75 -1.84 -18.78
N TRP A 36 18.47 -2.10 -18.53
CA TRP A 36 18.03 -3.21 -17.68
C TRP A 36 16.59 -3.61 -18.00
N ASN A 37 16.34 -4.88 -18.34
CA ASN A 37 14.99 -5.43 -18.60
C ASN A 37 14.07 -4.52 -19.45
N GLY A 38 14.60 -4.01 -20.58
CA GLY A 38 13.86 -3.12 -21.48
C GLY A 38 13.90 -1.65 -21.08
N TRP A 39 14.29 -1.31 -19.86
CA TRP A 39 14.59 0.07 -19.47
C TRP A 39 15.89 0.54 -20.11
N ALA A 40 15.89 1.80 -20.56
CA ALA A 40 17.13 2.54 -20.77
C ALA A 40 16.96 4.00 -20.39
N PHE A 41 17.99 4.59 -19.78
CA PHE A 41 18.05 6.00 -19.44
C PHE A 41 19.47 6.42 -19.10
N THR A 42 19.70 7.73 -19.07
CA THR A 42 20.86 8.31 -18.39
C THR A 42 20.45 8.86 -17.04
N TYR A 43 21.36 8.87 -16.09
CA TYR A 43 21.14 9.46 -14.78
C TYR A 43 22.24 10.46 -14.44
N GLU A 44 21.89 11.46 -13.64
CA GLU A 44 22.84 12.38 -13.03
C GLU A 44 22.37 12.76 -11.62
N VAL A 45 23.33 12.99 -10.73
CA VAL A 45 23.10 13.58 -9.42
C VAL A 45 23.61 15.01 -9.51
N SER A 46 22.66 15.96 -9.40
CA SER A 46 22.84 17.41 -9.47
C SER A 46 23.22 18.03 -10.82
N GLY A 47 22.42 19.01 -11.27
CA GLY A 47 22.92 20.19 -12.01
C GLY A 47 23.07 21.46 -11.13
N ASN A 48 22.54 21.45 -9.89
CA ASN A 48 22.66 22.36 -8.72
C ASN A 48 21.29 22.64 -8.03
N TYR A 49 20.38 21.72 -7.73
CA TYR A 49 20.50 20.42 -7.07
C TYR A 49 19.11 19.75 -7.17
N ASP A 50 18.83 19.17 -8.35
CA ASP A 50 17.58 18.47 -8.72
C ASP A 50 17.51 17.03 -8.17
N GLY A 51 18.28 16.73 -7.12
CA GLY A 51 18.47 15.37 -6.62
C GLY A 51 19.09 14.45 -7.65
N LEU A 52 18.67 13.18 -7.63
CA LEU A 52 18.89 12.20 -8.69
C LEU A 52 17.88 12.46 -9.82
N SER A 53 18.38 12.74 -11.02
CA SER A 53 17.55 12.93 -12.23
C SER A 53 17.76 11.77 -13.20
N LEU A 54 16.68 11.35 -13.86
CA LEU A 54 16.69 10.41 -14.98
C LEU A 54 16.35 11.16 -16.27
N LYS A 55 17.10 10.92 -17.35
CA LYS A 55 16.91 11.59 -18.65
C LYS A 55 16.81 10.59 -19.79
N GLY A 56 15.95 10.90 -20.76
CA GLY A 56 15.68 10.06 -21.93
C GLY A 56 15.22 8.66 -21.52
N VAL A 57 14.22 8.60 -20.62
CA VAL A 57 13.74 7.32 -20.08
C VAL A 57 12.85 6.64 -21.11
N GLN A 58 13.20 5.39 -21.39
CA GLN A 58 12.43 4.51 -22.27
C GLN A 58 12.21 3.15 -21.63
N PHE A 59 11.10 2.51 -21.99
CA PHE A 59 10.82 1.11 -21.65
C PHE A 59 10.41 0.34 -22.91
N GLN A 60 11.06 -0.80 -23.17
CA GLN A 60 10.85 -1.62 -24.36
C GLN A 60 10.97 -0.84 -25.68
N GLY A 61 11.80 0.21 -25.70
CA GLY A 61 12.01 1.08 -26.86
C GLY A 61 10.99 2.20 -27.03
N LEU A 62 9.98 2.31 -26.16
CA LEU A 62 9.08 3.48 -26.10
C LEU A 62 9.73 4.57 -25.23
N PRO A 63 10.15 5.73 -25.80
CA PRO A 63 10.50 6.90 -25.00
C PRO A 63 9.22 7.50 -24.40
N PHE A 64 9.29 7.92 -23.14
CA PHE A 64 8.12 8.49 -22.46
C PHE A 64 8.44 9.59 -21.44
N ILE A 65 9.70 9.76 -21.03
CA ILE A 65 10.12 10.86 -20.18
C ILE A 65 11.39 11.48 -20.76
N HIS A 66 11.32 12.79 -21.03
CA HIS A 66 12.48 13.61 -21.31
C HIS A 66 13.40 13.70 -20.09
N LYS A 67 12.82 14.14 -18.96
CA LYS A 67 13.51 14.33 -17.68
C LYS A 67 12.55 14.08 -16.51
N LEU A 68 12.96 13.20 -15.60
CA LEU A 68 12.37 13.01 -14.27
C LEU A 68 13.36 13.55 -13.23
N SER A 69 12.91 14.46 -12.38
CA SER A 69 13.76 15.11 -11.38
C SER A 69 13.04 15.37 -10.05
N PHE A 70 13.80 15.70 -9.01
CA PHE A 70 13.32 16.03 -7.68
C PHE A 70 13.85 17.41 -7.25
N PRO A 71 13.22 18.50 -7.72
CA PRO A 71 13.79 19.85 -7.58
C PRO A 71 13.74 20.40 -6.15
N VAL A 72 12.77 20.00 -5.32
CA VAL A 72 12.63 20.54 -3.95
C VAL A 72 11.83 19.62 -3.04
N MET A 73 12.12 19.69 -1.74
CA MET A 73 11.24 19.28 -0.67
C MET A 73 11.00 20.47 0.26
N ARG A 74 9.76 20.98 0.29
CA ARG A 74 9.41 22.14 1.13
C ARG A 74 9.01 21.65 2.52
N VAL A 75 9.53 22.25 3.59
CA VAL A 75 9.32 21.79 4.97
C VAL A 75 8.69 22.89 5.79
N PHE A 76 7.56 22.60 6.43
CA PHE A 76 6.82 23.54 7.27
C PHE A 76 6.64 22.98 8.67
N TYR A 77 7.15 23.71 9.66
CA TYR A 77 6.95 23.39 11.07
C TYR A 77 5.72 24.10 11.60
N ASN A 78 5.06 23.47 12.57
CA ASN A 78 4.02 24.12 13.33
C ASN A 78 4.56 25.44 13.93
N ASN A 79 3.81 26.52 13.71
CA ASN A 79 4.14 27.88 14.14
C ASN A 79 5.49 28.42 13.62
N ASN A 80 6.02 27.88 12.51
CA ASN A 80 7.33 28.25 11.95
C ASN A 80 8.47 28.12 12.99
N ALA A 81 8.35 27.20 13.95
CA ALA A 81 9.27 27.11 15.08
C ALA A 81 10.74 26.91 14.66
N CYS A 82 10.96 26.24 13.52
CA CYS A 82 12.29 25.82 13.07
C CYS A 82 12.43 25.92 11.55
N GLY A 83 11.55 26.63 10.86
CA GLY A 83 11.52 26.72 9.40
C GLY A 83 10.58 27.86 8.99
N PRO A 84 10.14 27.92 7.72
CA PRO A 84 10.15 26.86 6.72
C PRO A 84 11.46 26.72 5.92
N TYR A 85 11.65 25.57 5.26
CA TYR A 85 12.82 25.26 4.43
C TYR A 85 12.45 24.79 3.02
N ALA A 86 13.34 25.06 2.06
CA ALA A 86 13.26 24.55 0.68
C ALA A 86 14.49 23.66 0.45
N ASP A 87 14.38 22.40 0.88
CA ASP A 87 15.49 21.46 0.87
C ASP A 87 15.72 20.89 -0.53
N ARG A 88 16.98 20.77 -0.92
CA ARG A 88 17.40 20.31 -2.24
C ARG A 88 18.47 19.23 -2.08
N LEU A 89 18.25 18.07 -2.70
CA LEU A 89 19.10 16.90 -2.58
C LEU A 89 20.18 16.84 -3.66
N GLY A 90 21.20 16.02 -3.42
CA GLY A 90 22.28 15.77 -4.37
C GLY A 90 23.49 16.66 -4.12
N GLY A 91 23.57 17.26 -2.94
CA GLY A 91 24.66 18.12 -2.48
C GLY A 91 25.88 17.33 -2.03
N SER A 92 25.77 16.73 -0.85
CA SER A 92 26.84 15.95 -0.23
C SER A 92 26.32 14.57 0.14
N LEU A 93 26.40 13.66 -0.83
CA LEU A 93 25.85 12.32 -0.69
C LEU A 93 26.43 11.56 0.50
N SER A 94 25.55 10.88 1.21
CA SER A 94 25.90 9.96 2.30
C SER A 94 25.98 8.52 1.80
N PRO A 95 26.87 7.68 2.34
CA PRO A 95 26.91 6.26 2.03
C PRO A 95 25.59 5.55 2.34
N ILE A 96 25.21 4.60 1.49
CA ILE A 96 23.97 3.84 1.60
C ILE A 96 24.28 2.43 2.14
N PRO A 97 24.01 2.14 3.43
CA PRO A 97 24.45 0.89 4.07
C PRO A 97 23.88 -0.37 3.41
N TRP A 98 22.62 -0.33 2.99
CA TRP A 98 21.96 -1.45 2.30
C TRP A 98 22.40 -1.63 0.84
N ALA A 99 23.23 -0.71 0.32
CA ALA A 99 23.82 -0.78 -1.01
C ALA A 99 25.35 -0.84 -0.96
N GLY A 100 25.90 -1.51 0.05
CA GLY A 100 27.35 -1.70 0.17
C GLY A 100 28.10 -0.38 0.36
N ASN A 101 27.46 0.61 0.99
CA ASN A 101 27.99 1.97 1.18
C ASN A 101 28.26 2.74 -0.11
N ALA A 102 27.61 2.38 -1.22
CA ALA A 102 27.63 3.20 -2.43
C ALA A 102 27.02 4.59 -2.17
N LEU A 103 27.52 5.63 -2.87
CA LEU A 103 26.89 6.96 -2.84
C LEU A 103 25.67 7.05 -3.77
N VAL A 104 25.67 6.26 -4.84
CA VAL A 104 24.50 6.03 -5.70
C VAL A 104 24.19 4.54 -5.64
N ALA A 105 23.07 4.18 -5.01
CA ALA A 105 22.61 2.80 -4.97
C ALA A 105 22.26 2.33 -6.38
N LYS A 106 22.70 1.13 -6.73
CA LYS A 106 22.32 0.39 -7.94
C LYS A 106 22.20 -1.08 -7.55
N ARG A 107 20.97 -1.59 -7.42
CA ARG A 107 20.73 -2.95 -6.93
C ARG A 107 19.60 -3.61 -7.67
N GLU A 108 19.66 -4.92 -7.77
CA GLU A 108 18.54 -5.74 -8.22
C GLU A 108 18.02 -6.59 -7.06
N PHE A 109 16.69 -6.73 -6.98
CA PHE A 109 16.05 -7.54 -5.95
C PHE A 109 14.70 -8.08 -6.44
N ILE A 110 14.13 -9.02 -5.69
CA ILE A 110 12.78 -9.55 -5.93
C ILE A 110 11.90 -9.13 -4.76
N LEU A 111 10.75 -8.52 -5.07
CA LEU A 111 9.73 -8.15 -4.10
C LEU A 111 8.38 -8.58 -4.66
N ASN A 112 7.61 -9.34 -3.88
CA ASN A 112 6.30 -9.87 -4.27
C ASN A 112 6.31 -10.62 -5.61
N GLY A 113 7.39 -11.38 -5.87
CA GLY A 113 7.55 -12.16 -7.10
C GLY A 113 7.93 -11.36 -8.35
N ARG A 114 8.10 -10.04 -8.24
CA ARG A 114 8.52 -9.15 -9.32
C ARG A 114 10.00 -8.78 -9.15
N GLN A 115 10.74 -8.77 -10.26
CA GLN A 115 12.12 -8.30 -10.26
C GLN A 115 12.15 -6.77 -10.36
N TRP A 116 12.98 -6.16 -9.52
CA TRP A 116 13.13 -4.71 -9.40
C TRP A 116 14.59 -4.29 -9.54
N TYR A 117 14.80 -3.13 -10.12
CA TYR A 117 16.05 -2.40 -10.14
C TYR A 117 15.91 -1.11 -9.33
N GLU A 118 16.76 -0.93 -8.33
CA GLU A 118 16.86 0.26 -7.49
C GLU A 118 17.95 1.17 -8.03
N ILE A 119 17.63 2.46 -8.21
CA ILE A 119 18.62 3.53 -8.30
C ILE A 119 18.26 4.66 -7.33
N GLY A 120 19.17 5.03 -6.45
CA GLY A 120 18.86 6.00 -5.40
C GLY A 120 20.07 6.70 -4.81
N ILE A 121 19.82 7.81 -4.12
CA ILE A 121 20.81 8.60 -3.40
C ILE A 121 20.35 8.87 -1.98
N ARG A 122 21.30 8.95 -1.05
CA ARG A 122 21.05 9.35 0.33
C ARG A 122 21.77 10.66 0.60
N ASP A 123 21.11 11.57 1.28
CA ASP A 123 21.64 12.89 1.63
C ASP A 123 21.30 13.20 3.09
N GLN A 124 22.16 13.97 3.74
CA GLN A 124 21.96 14.41 5.12
C GLN A 124 21.80 15.94 5.09
N ILE A 125 20.57 16.42 5.27
CA ILE A 125 20.25 17.85 5.26
C ILE A 125 19.86 18.27 6.67
N GLY A 126 20.75 19.02 7.33
CA GLY A 126 20.61 19.27 8.77
C GLY A 126 20.56 17.95 9.54
N ASN A 127 19.56 17.79 10.41
CA ASN A 127 19.34 16.54 11.15
C ASN A 127 18.46 15.53 10.41
N TYR A 128 18.03 15.82 9.18
CA TYR A 128 17.28 14.87 8.36
C TYR A 128 18.21 13.94 7.59
N ASP A 129 17.91 12.65 7.69
CA ASP A 129 18.47 11.61 6.84
C ASP A 129 17.43 11.29 5.77
N ILE A 130 17.78 11.52 4.51
CA ILE A 130 16.83 11.51 3.40
C ILE A 130 17.34 10.56 2.33
N TYR A 131 16.46 9.69 1.82
CA TYR A 131 16.76 8.76 0.75
C TYR A 131 15.79 8.95 -0.41
N GLN A 132 16.29 9.44 -1.55
CA GLN A 132 15.55 9.56 -2.80
C GLN A 132 15.86 8.35 -3.67
N VAL A 133 14.83 7.72 -4.24
CA VAL A 133 15.01 6.48 -4.99
C VAL A 133 13.97 6.32 -6.09
N TYR A 134 14.39 5.64 -7.16
CA TYR A 134 13.54 5.10 -8.21
C TYR A 134 13.67 3.59 -8.22
N TYR A 135 12.54 2.89 -8.13
CA TYR A 135 12.45 1.44 -8.32
C TYR A 135 11.80 1.15 -9.67
N LEU A 136 12.48 0.40 -10.53
CA LEU A 136 11.98 0.04 -11.84
C LEU A 136 11.72 -1.46 -11.88
N SER A 137 10.53 -1.87 -12.28
CA SER A 137 10.19 -3.29 -12.40
C SER A 137 10.53 -3.85 -13.76
N SER A 138 10.71 -5.17 -13.83
CA SER A 138 10.92 -5.87 -15.10
C SER A 138 9.72 -5.79 -16.06
N ASP A 139 8.54 -5.39 -15.57
CA ASP A 139 7.27 -5.35 -16.29
C ASP A 139 6.72 -3.93 -16.52
N GLY A 140 7.56 -2.90 -16.41
CA GLY A 140 7.20 -1.55 -16.87
C GLY A 140 6.58 -0.63 -15.82
N ILE A 141 6.90 -0.83 -14.55
CA ILE A 141 6.57 0.09 -13.46
C ILE A 141 7.82 0.89 -13.08
N LEU A 142 7.68 2.20 -12.92
CA LEU A 142 8.65 3.06 -12.26
C LEU A 142 8.00 3.67 -11.02
N ASP A 143 8.52 3.34 -9.84
CA ASP A 143 8.11 3.91 -8.57
C ASP A 143 9.15 4.90 -8.07
N ALA A 144 8.76 6.18 -7.97
CA ALA A 144 9.57 7.23 -7.40
C ALA A 144 9.22 7.41 -5.92
N HIS A 145 10.22 7.35 -5.04
CA HIS A 145 10.01 7.48 -3.60
C HIS A 145 11.00 8.46 -2.98
N ILE A 146 10.53 9.08 -1.90
CA ILE A 146 11.37 9.78 -0.94
C ILE A 146 11.09 9.20 0.45
N TYR A 147 12.17 8.96 1.18
CA TYR A 147 12.14 8.55 2.58
C TYR A 147 12.82 9.64 3.39
N SER A 148 12.24 9.99 4.54
CA SER A 148 12.83 10.95 5.46
C SER A 148 12.72 10.44 6.89
N LYS A 149 13.79 10.56 7.66
CA LYS A 149 13.79 10.42 9.12
C LYS A 149 14.64 11.52 9.74
N GLY A 150 14.62 11.59 11.08
CA GLY A 150 15.33 12.60 11.83
C GLY A 150 14.43 13.76 12.23
N LEU A 151 14.94 14.62 13.11
CA LEU A 151 14.25 15.79 13.63
C LEU A 151 15.24 16.96 13.69
N GLN A 152 15.05 17.97 12.85
CA GLN A 152 15.79 19.24 13.00
C GLN A 152 15.46 19.90 14.34
N CYS A 153 14.20 19.80 14.75
CA CYS A 153 13.74 20.18 16.07
C CYS A 153 12.55 19.32 16.49
N VAL A 154 12.27 19.32 17.79
CA VAL A 154 11.22 18.50 18.41
C VAL A 154 9.86 19.21 18.27
N VAL A 155 9.42 19.41 17.02
CA VAL A 155 8.14 20.02 16.66
C VAL A 155 7.57 19.28 15.45
N ASP A 156 6.27 19.01 15.48
CA ASP A 156 5.55 18.43 14.34
C ASP A 156 5.73 19.32 13.08
N HIS A 157 5.92 18.66 11.95
CA HIS A 157 6.16 19.33 10.68
C HIS A 157 5.72 18.46 9.51
N VAL A 158 5.65 19.07 8.34
CA VAL A 158 5.28 18.39 7.10
C VAL A 158 6.34 18.68 6.05
N HIS A 159 6.79 17.62 5.39
CA HIS A 159 7.56 17.70 4.16
C HIS A 159 6.63 17.60 2.94
N TYR A 160 6.86 18.46 1.96
CA TYR A 160 6.17 18.50 0.66
C TYR A 160 7.18 18.21 -0.46
N PRO A 161 7.51 16.93 -0.69
CA PRO A 161 8.42 16.52 -1.76
C PRO A 161 7.80 16.77 -3.14
N ASN A 162 8.57 17.32 -4.07
CA ASN A 162 8.11 17.63 -5.42
C ASN A 162 8.87 16.83 -6.47
N TRP A 163 8.14 16.14 -7.35
CA TRP A 163 8.66 15.53 -8.56
C TRP A 163 8.24 16.36 -9.77
N ARG A 164 9.20 16.65 -10.65
CA ARG A 164 8.96 17.27 -11.97
C ARG A 164 9.19 16.20 -13.04
N ILE A 165 8.16 15.92 -13.83
CA ILE A 165 8.16 14.89 -14.86
C ILE A 165 7.82 15.53 -16.20
N ASP A 166 8.84 15.60 -17.05
CA ASP A 166 8.76 16.09 -18.41
C ASP A 166 8.45 14.89 -19.30
N PHE A 167 7.18 14.74 -19.70
CA PHE A 167 6.73 13.59 -20.48
C PHE A 167 6.92 13.87 -21.96
N ASP A 168 7.58 12.93 -22.64
CA ASP A 168 7.75 12.92 -24.11
C ASP A 168 7.28 11.54 -24.58
N ILE A 169 5.96 11.27 -24.58
CA ILE A 169 5.48 9.95 -25.02
C ILE A 169 5.64 9.88 -26.53
N GLN A 170 6.61 9.06 -26.97
CA GLN A 170 7.05 8.94 -28.36
C GLN A 170 7.77 10.17 -28.93
N ASP A 171 7.23 11.37 -28.74
CA ASP A 171 7.86 12.65 -29.07
C ASP A 171 7.52 13.71 -28.01
N ALA A 172 8.04 14.94 -28.16
CA ALA A 172 7.85 16.01 -27.20
C ALA A 172 6.51 16.75 -27.34
N GLY A 173 5.66 16.39 -28.30
CA GLY A 173 4.37 17.05 -28.51
C GLY A 173 3.22 16.09 -28.30
N ASN A 174 2.01 16.57 -28.60
CA ASN A 174 0.81 15.72 -28.71
C ASN A 174 0.38 15.01 -27.41
N ASP A 175 0.98 15.36 -26.29
CA ASP A 175 0.68 14.77 -24.99
C ASP A 175 -0.57 15.40 -24.35
N LEU A 176 -1.32 14.55 -23.66
CA LEU A 176 -2.53 14.87 -22.93
C LEU A 176 -2.39 14.46 -21.48
N ILE A 177 -2.68 15.38 -20.56
CA ILE A 177 -2.91 15.04 -19.15
C ILE A 177 -4.38 14.71 -18.96
N GLN A 178 -4.68 13.51 -18.47
CA GLN A 178 -6.03 13.02 -18.24
C GLN A 178 -6.26 12.59 -16.80
N GLN A 179 -7.47 12.80 -16.33
CA GLN A 179 -7.95 12.49 -14.99
C GLN A 179 -9.02 11.40 -15.05
N ASN A 180 -8.87 10.33 -14.27
CA ASN A 180 -9.92 9.32 -14.13
C ASN A 180 -11.12 9.89 -13.35
N THR A 181 -12.31 9.85 -13.95
CA THR A 181 -13.57 10.34 -13.38
C THR A 181 -14.50 9.20 -12.93
N GLY A 182 -14.06 7.94 -13.02
CA GLY A 182 -14.89 6.75 -12.79
C GLY A 182 -15.77 6.37 -13.99
N GLY A 183 -16.12 7.34 -14.84
CA GLY A 183 -16.78 7.11 -16.14
C GLY A 183 -15.82 7.05 -17.34
N GLY A 184 -14.51 7.14 -17.09
CA GLY A 184 -13.45 7.27 -18.10
C GLY A 184 -12.49 8.40 -17.77
N TYR A 185 -11.58 8.68 -18.71
CA TYR A 185 -10.55 9.71 -18.56
C TYR A 185 -10.99 11.03 -19.20
N ALA A 186 -10.98 12.10 -18.40
CA ALA A 186 -11.24 13.47 -18.84
C ALA A 186 -9.93 14.22 -19.04
N THR A 187 -9.76 14.84 -20.22
CA THR A 187 -8.55 15.60 -20.56
C THR A 187 -8.55 16.98 -19.89
N LYS A 188 -7.42 17.36 -19.29
CA LYS A 188 -7.15 18.72 -18.83
C LYS A 188 -6.59 19.54 -19.99
N LEU A 189 -7.23 20.68 -20.30
CA LEU A 189 -6.94 21.46 -21.51
C LEU A 189 -6.01 22.66 -21.26
N SER A 190 -5.98 23.15 -20.02
CA SER A 190 -5.17 24.28 -19.59
C SER A 190 -4.39 23.92 -18.34
N GLU A 191 -3.31 24.64 -18.09
CA GLU A 191 -2.52 24.49 -16.87
C GLU A 191 -3.39 24.51 -15.62
N PHE A 192 -3.01 23.71 -14.63
CA PHE A 192 -3.85 23.51 -13.45
C PHE A 192 -3.04 23.18 -12.20
N ASN A 193 -3.68 23.43 -11.05
CA ASN A 193 -3.31 22.89 -9.75
C ASN A 193 -4.55 22.13 -9.27
N ALA A 194 -4.42 20.84 -9.00
CA ALA A 194 -5.54 19.99 -8.61
C ALA A 194 -5.17 19.13 -7.40
N LYS A 195 -6.14 18.85 -6.53
CA LYS A 195 -5.92 17.84 -5.50
C LYS A 195 -5.75 16.49 -6.18
N ALA A 196 -4.83 15.66 -5.70
CA ALA A 196 -4.62 14.33 -6.26
C ALA A 196 -5.91 13.47 -6.17
N THR A 197 -6.72 13.68 -5.12
CA THR A 197 -8.04 13.03 -4.92
C THR A 197 -9.11 13.42 -5.92
N GLU A 198 -8.89 14.41 -6.79
CA GLU A 198 -9.85 14.67 -7.86
C GLU A 198 -9.93 13.48 -8.83
N ALA A 199 -8.84 12.73 -9.02
CA ALA A 199 -8.87 11.48 -9.76
C ALA A 199 -9.38 10.32 -8.89
N ILE A 200 -10.33 9.56 -9.43
CA ILE A 200 -10.79 8.30 -8.84
C ILE A 200 -9.65 7.28 -8.88
N ASP A 201 -9.50 6.51 -7.80
CA ASP A 201 -8.47 5.47 -7.62
C ASP A 201 -7.04 5.97 -7.91
N HIS A 202 -6.79 7.25 -7.61
CA HIS A 202 -5.51 7.92 -7.85
C HIS A 202 -5.12 8.01 -9.33
N GLY A 203 -6.03 7.66 -10.26
CA GLY A 203 -5.74 7.43 -11.67
C GLY A 203 -5.59 8.71 -12.48
N TRP A 204 -4.35 9.15 -12.68
CA TRP A 204 -4.00 10.11 -13.73
C TRP A 204 -3.38 9.36 -14.92
N ARG A 205 -3.40 9.97 -16.09
CA ARG A 205 -2.82 9.38 -17.30
C ARG A 205 -2.19 10.45 -18.16
N ILE A 206 -1.01 10.16 -18.67
CA ILE A 206 -0.40 10.91 -19.76
C ILE A 206 -0.56 10.08 -21.02
N LYS A 207 -1.12 10.66 -22.07
CA LYS A 207 -1.42 9.95 -23.31
C LYS A 207 -0.96 10.77 -24.50
N ASP A 208 -0.21 10.13 -25.38
CA ASP A 208 0.04 10.68 -26.70
C ASP A 208 -1.24 10.54 -27.55
N SER A 209 -1.71 11.67 -28.06
CA SER A 209 -2.98 11.75 -28.79
C SER A 209 -2.92 11.14 -30.19
N VAL A 210 -1.73 11.04 -30.78
CA VAL A 210 -1.55 10.54 -32.15
C VAL A 210 -1.50 9.02 -32.18
N THR A 211 -0.69 8.42 -31.31
CA THR A 211 -0.43 6.97 -31.27
C THR A 211 -1.35 6.26 -30.30
N GLY A 212 -1.89 6.99 -29.33
CA GLY A 212 -2.70 6.43 -28.27
C GLY A 212 -1.90 5.75 -27.16
N SER A 213 -0.56 5.73 -27.25
CA SER A 213 0.33 5.26 -26.20
C SER A 213 0.12 6.08 -24.93
N PHE A 214 0.20 5.44 -23.76
CA PHE A 214 -0.04 6.14 -22.51
C PHE A 214 0.76 5.56 -21.35
N VAL A 215 0.94 6.39 -20.33
CA VAL A 215 1.50 6.05 -19.03
C VAL A 215 0.46 6.42 -17.98
N ASP A 216 0.07 5.45 -17.15
CA ASP A 216 -0.75 5.74 -15.99
C ASP A 216 0.13 6.28 -14.85
N VAL A 217 -0.34 7.34 -14.20
CA VAL A 217 0.35 8.07 -13.14
C VAL A 217 -0.51 7.97 -11.89
N PHE A 218 0.07 7.44 -10.82
CA PHE A 218 -0.66 7.20 -9.59
C PHE A 218 0.11 7.79 -8.40
N PRO A 219 -0.35 8.88 -7.80
CA PRO A 219 0.32 9.48 -6.65
C PRO A 219 0.01 8.76 -5.32
N GLY A 220 0.93 8.78 -4.35
CA GLY A 220 0.70 8.34 -2.96
C GLY A 220 0.98 6.86 -2.64
N PHE A 221 2.04 6.27 -3.20
CA PHE A 221 2.32 4.83 -3.12
C PHE A 221 3.26 4.47 -1.97
N THR A 222 3.11 3.28 -1.38
CA THR A 222 3.80 2.91 -0.12
C THR A 222 4.40 1.50 -0.09
N ASP A 223 4.55 0.86 -1.25
CA ASP A 223 4.88 -0.57 -1.37
C ASP A 223 6.32 -0.93 -0.96
N PHE A 224 7.18 0.06 -0.72
CA PHE A 224 8.62 -0.12 -0.48
C PHE A 224 9.05 0.36 0.90
N THR A 225 9.89 -0.45 1.54
CA THR A 225 10.53 -0.13 2.82
C THR A 225 12.04 -0.09 2.66
N ILE A 226 12.72 0.67 3.54
CA ILE A 226 14.18 0.64 3.57
C ILE A 226 14.63 -0.71 4.18
N PRO A 227 15.57 -1.44 3.56
CA PRO A 227 16.00 -2.74 4.06
C PRO A 227 16.51 -2.69 5.50
N ASN A 228 15.95 -3.55 6.37
CA ASN A 228 16.26 -3.67 7.80
C ASN A 228 15.96 -2.41 8.64
N GLU A 229 15.14 -1.50 8.14
CA GLU A 229 14.73 -0.29 8.83
C GLU A 229 13.20 -0.25 8.96
N ASN A 230 12.70 0.49 9.95
CA ASN A 230 11.27 0.69 10.11
C ASN A 230 10.81 1.88 9.27
N THR A 231 9.93 1.61 8.30
CA THR A 231 9.28 2.63 7.49
C THR A 231 7.79 2.64 7.80
N GLN A 232 7.24 3.80 8.12
CA GLN A 232 5.79 4.03 8.17
C GLN A 232 5.32 4.63 6.85
N PRO A 233 4.42 3.93 6.13
CA PRO A 233 3.59 4.51 5.10
C PRO A 233 2.83 5.73 5.64
N VAL A 234 2.88 6.85 4.93
CA VAL A 234 2.10 8.01 5.33
C VAL A 234 0.63 7.86 4.90
N ALA A 235 -0.27 8.00 5.87
CA ALA A 235 -1.68 8.23 5.62
C ALA A 235 -1.91 9.72 5.31
N GLY A 236 -2.79 10.02 4.34
CA GLY A 236 -3.13 11.42 4.02
C GLY A 236 -3.18 11.75 2.54
N TYR A 237 -3.59 10.82 1.68
CA TYR A 237 -3.70 11.03 0.24
C TYR A 237 -4.46 12.31 -0.17
N ALA A 238 -5.43 12.74 0.65
CA ALA A 238 -6.19 13.98 0.45
C ALA A 238 -5.38 15.28 0.44
N ASN A 239 -4.14 15.26 0.95
CA ASN A 239 -3.27 16.43 1.04
C ASN A 239 -2.28 16.53 -0.13
N HIS A 240 -2.29 15.56 -1.04
CA HIS A 240 -1.42 15.55 -2.20
C HIS A 240 -1.95 16.45 -3.32
N THR A 241 -1.04 17.04 -4.08
CA THR A 241 -1.38 17.95 -5.18
C THR A 241 -0.68 17.51 -6.46
N VAL A 242 -1.38 17.63 -7.58
CA VAL A 242 -0.83 17.42 -8.92
C VAL A 242 -0.98 18.68 -9.75
N PHE A 243 -0.08 18.87 -10.70
CA PHE A 243 -0.06 20.06 -11.54
C PHE A 243 0.24 19.69 -12.98
N GLY A 244 -0.39 20.39 -13.91
CA GLY A 244 -0.05 20.36 -15.33
C GLY A 244 0.50 21.71 -15.75
N ARG A 245 1.64 21.72 -16.42
CA ARG A 245 2.28 22.90 -17.02
C ARG A 245 2.57 22.65 -18.49
N LEU A 246 2.59 23.73 -19.26
CA LEU A 246 3.21 23.70 -20.58
C LEU A 246 4.73 23.62 -20.39
N TYR A 247 5.43 22.81 -21.17
CA TYR A 247 6.90 22.80 -21.10
C TYR A 247 7.49 24.11 -21.64
N ARG A 248 8.43 24.64 -20.86
CA ARG A 248 9.31 25.74 -21.24
C ARG A 248 10.72 25.42 -20.77
N GLY A 249 11.69 25.39 -21.68
CA GLY A 249 13.09 25.13 -21.31
C GLY A 249 13.68 26.14 -20.32
N SER A 250 13.16 27.38 -20.26
CA SER A 250 13.53 28.38 -19.26
C SER A 250 13.09 28.03 -17.83
N GLU A 251 12.16 27.09 -17.68
CA GLU A 251 11.62 26.64 -16.38
C GLU A 251 12.28 25.35 -15.89
N ASP A 252 13.11 24.69 -16.72
CA ASP A 252 13.91 23.52 -16.34
C ASP A 252 15.30 23.94 -15.79
N THR A 253 15.30 24.78 -14.76
CA THR A 253 16.54 25.32 -14.13
C THR A 253 16.71 24.90 -12.67
N GLY A 254 15.90 23.94 -12.22
CA GLY A 254 15.80 23.52 -10.83
C GLY A 254 15.06 24.53 -9.94
N TRP A 255 14.94 24.22 -8.65
CA TRP A 255 14.18 25.07 -7.73
C TRP A 255 14.98 26.31 -7.29
N THR A 256 14.49 27.48 -7.72
CA THR A 256 15.05 28.80 -7.39
C THR A 256 14.19 29.61 -6.41
N TYR A 257 13.06 29.04 -5.98
CA TYR A 257 12.07 29.71 -5.14
C TYR A 257 12.28 29.44 -3.65
N GLY A 258 11.66 30.27 -2.80
CA GLY A 258 11.57 30.01 -1.37
C GLY A 258 10.55 28.91 -1.04
N PRO A 259 10.47 28.49 0.23
CA PRO A 259 9.57 27.43 0.66
C PRO A 259 8.09 27.78 0.53
N ASN A 260 7.73 29.06 0.56
CA ASN A 260 6.33 29.50 0.50
C ASN A 260 5.73 29.49 -0.91
N THR A 261 6.53 29.21 -1.92
CA THR A 261 6.07 29.07 -3.31
C THR A 261 5.72 27.60 -3.55
N GLN A 262 4.49 27.31 -3.98
CA GLN A 262 4.15 26.01 -4.55
C GLN A 262 4.64 25.95 -6.01
N VAL A 263 4.40 24.85 -6.73
CA VAL A 263 4.74 24.72 -8.16
C VAL A 263 4.27 25.97 -8.95
N PRO A 264 5.21 26.79 -9.45
CA PRO A 264 4.93 28.09 -10.08
C PRO A 264 4.38 27.92 -11.50
N TYR A 265 4.27 29.02 -12.25
CA TYR A 265 3.96 29.06 -13.69
C TYR A 265 2.56 28.61 -14.13
N ASN A 266 1.59 28.49 -13.22
CA ASN A 266 0.19 28.36 -13.67
C ASN A 266 -0.31 29.73 -14.16
N ASN A 267 -0.22 29.97 -15.47
CA ASN A 267 -0.56 31.23 -16.12
C ASN A 267 -1.77 31.09 -17.07
N GLY A 268 -2.39 29.90 -17.11
CA GLY A 268 -3.58 29.61 -17.91
C GLY A 268 -3.27 29.19 -19.35
N GLU A 269 -2.01 28.86 -19.65
CA GLU A 269 -1.62 28.33 -20.95
C GLU A 269 -2.36 27.04 -21.32
N SER A 270 -2.52 26.81 -22.62
CA SER A 270 -3.09 25.57 -23.14
C SER A 270 -2.04 24.45 -23.05
N ILE A 271 -2.43 23.33 -22.47
CA ILE A 271 -1.64 22.08 -22.40
C ILE A 271 -2.25 20.95 -23.24
N ASN A 272 -3.26 21.27 -24.06
CA ASN A 272 -3.94 20.30 -24.91
C ASN A 272 -3.08 19.93 -26.13
N ASN A 273 -2.66 18.67 -26.23
CA ASN A 273 -1.81 18.13 -27.29
C ASN A 273 -0.48 18.91 -27.40
N ALA A 274 0.14 19.15 -26.26
CA ALA A 274 1.32 19.99 -26.14
C ALA A 274 2.48 19.20 -25.55
N ASP A 275 3.64 19.85 -25.52
CA ASP A 275 4.76 19.45 -24.67
C ASP A 275 4.42 19.78 -23.21
N ILE A 276 4.31 18.78 -22.33
CA ILE A 276 3.74 18.95 -21.00
C ILE A 276 4.69 18.52 -19.89
N VAL A 277 4.61 19.26 -18.78
CA VAL A 277 5.28 18.88 -17.54
C VAL A 277 4.21 18.57 -16.49
N PHE A 278 4.24 17.34 -16.00
CA PHE A 278 3.45 16.92 -14.85
C PHE A 278 4.28 17.10 -13.58
N TRP A 279 3.70 17.76 -12.59
CA TRP A 279 4.28 17.84 -11.25
C TRP A 279 3.43 17.08 -10.26
N TYR A 280 4.11 16.47 -9.29
CA TYR A 280 3.48 15.86 -8.14
C TYR A 280 4.12 16.41 -6.87
N GLU A 281 3.28 16.96 -5.98
CA GLU A 281 3.64 17.34 -4.63
C GLU A 281 3.08 16.31 -3.64
N GLY A 282 3.98 15.58 -3.00
CA GLY A 282 3.66 14.66 -1.93
C GLY A 282 3.32 15.35 -0.62
N TYR A 283 2.68 14.63 0.28
CA TYR A 283 2.44 15.03 1.66
C TYR A 283 3.11 14.01 2.58
N LEU A 284 4.00 14.48 3.46
CA LEU A 284 4.80 13.62 4.34
C LEU A 284 4.91 14.26 5.74
N PRO A 285 3.88 14.08 6.61
CA PRO A 285 3.87 14.60 7.96
C PRO A 285 4.78 13.77 8.87
N HIS A 286 5.42 14.43 9.82
CA HIS A 286 6.21 13.81 10.87
C HIS A 286 5.74 14.37 12.21
N SER A 287 5.37 13.50 13.14
CA SER A 287 5.16 13.91 14.52
C SER A 287 6.47 13.81 15.31
N ALA A 288 6.78 14.86 16.07
CA ALA A 288 7.93 14.83 16.96
C ALA A 288 7.83 13.71 18.02
N ALA A 289 6.60 13.28 18.36
CA ALA A 289 6.36 12.19 19.30
C ALA A 289 6.79 10.82 18.77
N GLU A 290 6.88 10.65 17.45
CA GLU A 290 7.32 9.40 16.80
C GLU A 290 8.85 9.21 16.89
N GLY A 291 9.57 10.26 17.28
CA GLY A 291 11.03 10.24 17.45
C GLY A 291 11.80 10.38 16.14
N MET A 292 13.14 10.32 16.25
CA MET A 292 14.06 10.63 15.15
C MET A 292 14.44 9.43 14.27
N THR A 293 14.07 8.20 14.65
CA THR A 293 14.57 6.98 14.00
C THR A 293 13.62 6.42 12.94
N LEU A 294 12.36 6.83 12.97
CA LEU A 294 11.32 6.31 12.11
C LEU A 294 11.39 6.97 10.72
N TRP A 295 11.42 6.14 9.68
CA TRP A 295 11.32 6.63 8.31
C TRP A 295 9.86 6.81 7.93
N HIS A 296 9.52 7.96 7.36
CA HIS A 296 8.28 8.14 6.63
C HIS A 296 8.58 8.10 5.13
N SER A 297 7.64 7.57 4.35
CA SER A 297 7.75 7.51 2.90
C SER A 297 6.51 8.04 2.21
N THR A 298 6.74 8.68 1.06
CA THR A 298 5.72 8.94 0.05
C THR A 298 6.33 8.85 -1.35
N GLY A 299 5.49 8.77 -2.38
CA GLY A 299 5.96 8.49 -3.72
C GLY A 299 4.88 8.53 -4.79
N LEU A 300 5.29 8.29 -6.03
CA LEU A 300 4.43 8.26 -7.21
C LEU A 300 4.79 7.05 -8.06
N ARG A 301 3.78 6.37 -8.60
CA ARG A 301 3.95 5.26 -9.53
C ARG A 301 3.65 5.69 -10.95
N LEU A 302 4.50 5.27 -11.88
CA LEU A 302 4.28 5.30 -13.31
C LEU A 302 4.13 3.87 -13.82
N ALA A 303 3.08 3.58 -14.58
CA ALA A 303 2.84 2.25 -15.15
C ALA A 303 2.69 2.34 -16.67
N LEU A 304 3.59 1.65 -17.39
CA LEU A 304 3.59 1.56 -18.84
C LEU A 304 2.90 0.26 -19.26
N THR A 305 1.79 0.37 -19.99
CA THR A 305 1.03 -0.80 -20.44
C THR A 305 1.38 -1.16 -21.89
N ALA A 306 2.31 -2.10 -22.07
CA ALA A 306 2.42 -2.86 -23.32
C ALA A 306 1.39 -4.00 -23.28
N GLY A 307 0.11 -3.71 -23.60
CA GLY A 307 -0.93 -4.74 -23.75
C GLY A 307 -1.30 -5.54 -22.49
N THR A 308 -0.75 -5.22 -21.33
CA THR A 308 -1.23 -5.67 -20.02
C THR A 308 -2.10 -4.57 -19.43
N PRO A 309 -3.19 -4.87 -18.68
CA PRO A 309 -3.84 -3.85 -17.87
C PRO A 309 -2.80 -3.23 -16.92
N PRO A 310 -2.95 -1.94 -16.53
CA PRO A 310 -2.12 -1.43 -15.45
C PRO A 310 -2.25 -2.40 -14.27
N PRO A 311 -1.16 -2.68 -13.50
CA PRO A 311 -1.37 -3.24 -12.18
C PRO A 311 -2.39 -2.33 -11.50
N PRO A 312 -3.42 -2.87 -10.83
CA PRO A 312 -4.33 -2.03 -10.07
C PRO A 312 -3.48 -1.08 -9.21
N PRO A 313 -3.87 0.19 -9.03
CA PRO A 313 -3.28 1.00 -7.97
C PRO A 313 -3.27 0.12 -6.70
N PRO A 314 -2.22 0.10 -5.84
CA PRO A 314 -2.25 -0.58 -4.56
C PRO A 314 -3.55 -0.13 -3.95
N PRO A 315 -4.53 -1.03 -3.73
CA PRO A 315 -5.82 -0.61 -3.28
C PRO A 315 -5.70 0.48 -2.22
N GLY A 316 -6.05 1.71 -2.62
CA GLY A 316 -6.68 2.61 -1.68
C GLY A 316 -7.82 1.79 -1.12
N GLY A 317 -7.69 1.37 0.14
CA GLY A 317 -8.18 0.05 0.52
C GLY A 317 -9.61 -0.21 0.05
N THR A 318 -9.80 -1.10 -0.92
CA THR A 318 -11.12 -1.33 -1.50
C THR A 318 -11.92 -2.11 -0.48
N THR A 319 -12.80 -1.40 0.23
CA THR A 319 -13.67 -2.00 1.24
C THR A 319 -14.99 -2.40 0.58
N GLN A 320 -15.25 -3.70 0.49
CA GLN A 320 -16.51 -4.23 -0.02
C GLN A 320 -17.23 -5.03 1.07
N THR A 321 -18.56 -5.00 1.01
CA THR A 321 -19.42 -5.79 1.90
C THR A 321 -20.07 -6.91 1.10
N PHE A 322 -19.95 -8.13 1.60
CA PHE A 322 -20.61 -9.32 1.09
C PHE A 322 -21.56 -9.85 2.16
N THR A 323 -22.70 -10.37 1.77
CA THR A 323 -23.76 -10.76 2.71
C THR A 323 -24.30 -12.13 2.33
N ASN A 324 -24.48 -12.99 3.33
CA ASN A 324 -25.38 -14.14 3.25
C ASN A 324 -26.54 -13.90 4.23
N PRO A 325 -27.72 -13.48 3.74
CA PRO A 325 -28.84 -13.11 4.60
C PRO A 325 -29.67 -14.32 5.08
N ILE A 326 -29.31 -15.54 4.67
CA ILE A 326 -30.07 -16.73 5.03
C ILE A 326 -29.96 -16.96 6.54
N THR A 327 -31.11 -17.13 7.19
CA THR A 327 -31.18 -17.45 8.61
C THR A 327 -30.38 -18.71 8.92
N ILE A 328 -29.54 -18.63 9.96
CA ILE A 328 -28.84 -19.80 10.50
C ILE A 328 -29.61 -20.25 11.75
N SER A 329 -30.29 -21.39 11.70
CA SER A 329 -30.93 -21.98 12.88
C SER A 329 -29.90 -22.73 13.73
N ILE A 330 -30.00 -22.61 15.05
CA ILE A 330 -29.10 -23.26 16.00
C ILE A 330 -29.93 -24.29 16.78
N PRO A 331 -29.60 -25.58 16.69
CA PRO A 331 -30.38 -26.64 17.34
C PRO A 331 -30.12 -26.68 18.85
N ASP A 332 -30.86 -27.55 19.55
CA ASP A 332 -30.66 -27.88 20.97
C ASP A 332 -29.21 -28.19 21.36
N ARG A 333 -28.47 -28.77 20.41
CA ARG A 333 -27.05 -29.07 20.47
C ARG A 333 -26.55 -29.41 19.07
N GLY A 334 -25.34 -28.99 18.75
CA GLY A 334 -24.59 -29.42 17.58
C GLY A 334 -24.58 -28.39 16.45
N ASN A 335 -24.51 -28.88 15.21
CA ASN A 335 -24.31 -28.02 14.05
C ASN A 335 -25.52 -27.12 13.79
N GLY A 336 -25.27 -25.83 13.57
CA GLY A 336 -26.28 -24.95 13.00
C GLY A 336 -26.75 -25.42 11.60
N SER A 337 -27.75 -24.74 11.06
CA SER A 337 -28.18 -24.93 9.68
C SER A 337 -28.43 -23.56 9.06
N LEU A 338 -27.63 -23.09 8.11
CA LEU A 338 -26.63 -23.81 7.30
C LEU A 338 -25.29 -24.08 8.01
N TYR A 339 -24.62 -25.18 7.64
CA TYR A 339 -23.29 -25.56 8.16
C TYR A 339 -22.40 -26.20 7.08
N PRO A 340 -21.46 -25.44 6.48
CA PRO A 340 -21.21 -24.01 6.70
C PRO A 340 -22.26 -23.10 6.04
N SER A 341 -22.47 -21.93 6.62
CA SER A 341 -23.04 -20.79 5.90
C SER A 341 -21.94 -20.14 5.06
N THR A 342 -22.11 -20.08 3.74
CA THR A 342 -21.04 -19.69 2.80
C THR A 342 -21.31 -18.34 2.15
N ILE A 343 -20.27 -17.51 2.04
CA ILE A 343 -20.21 -16.32 1.18
C ILE A 343 -19.15 -16.57 0.10
N ASN A 344 -19.51 -16.43 -1.18
CA ASN A 344 -18.55 -16.50 -2.28
C ASN A 344 -18.12 -15.07 -2.64
N VAL A 345 -16.85 -14.76 -2.42
CA VAL A 345 -16.25 -13.48 -2.78
C VAL A 345 -15.59 -13.60 -4.15
N ALA A 346 -15.87 -12.66 -5.05
CA ALA A 346 -15.29 -12.59 -6.37
C ALA A 346 -15.11 -11.12 -6.78
N GLY A 347 -14.21 -10.87 -7.73
CA GLY A 347 -14.00 -9.54 -8.31
C GLY A 347 -13.26 -8.55 -7.40
N MET A 348 -12.72 -8.99 -6.27
CA MET A 348 -11.83 -8.16 -5.46
C MET A 348 -10.39 -8.25 -5.95
N SER A 349 -9.71 -7.12 -6.08
CA SER A 349 -8.28 -7.03 -6.39
C SER A 349 -7.44 -6.88 -5.11
N GLY A 350 -6.14 -7.20 -5.21
CA GLY A 350 -5.20 -7.05 -4.09
C GLY A 350 -5.23 -8.20 -3.08
N VAL A 351 -4.63 -7.95 -1.92
CA VAL A 351 -4.61 -8.88 -0.78
C VAL A 351 -5.36 -8.28 0.40
N ILE A 352 -5.95 -9.12 1.24
CA ILE A 352 -6.68 -8.66 2.42
C ILE A 352 -5.77 -7.84 3.34
N SER A 353 -6.25 -6.68 3.78
CA SER A 353 -5.63 -5.83 4.79
C SER A 353 -6.51 -5.58 6.01
N LYS A 354 -7.82 -5.83 5.89
CA LYS A 354 -8.75 -5.87 7.02
C LYS A 354 -9.92 -6.79 6.73
N VAL A 355 -10.39 -7.50 7.76
CA VAL A 355 -11.64 -8.26 7.76
C VAL A 355 -12.49 -7.83 8.96
N VAL A 356 -13.76 -7.53 8.71
CA VAL A 356 -14.78 -7.34 9.74
C VAL A 356 -15.94 -8.28 9.45
N VAL A 357 -16.39 -9.01 10.47
CA VAL A 357 -17.55 -9.91 10.36
C VAL A 357 -18.72 -9.33 11.14
N LYS A 358 -19.92 -9.34 10.57
CA LYS A 358 -21.15 -8.95 11.28
C LYS A 358 -22.12 -10.11 11.34
N LEU A 359 -22.62 -10.44 12.53
CA LEU A 359 -23.74 -11.35 12.73
C LEU A 359 -24.99 -10.53 13.01
N LYS A 360 -26.09 -10.80 12.30
CA LYS A 360 -27.29 -9.97 12.34
C LYS A 360 -28.49 -10.70 12.95
N GLY A 361 -28.97 -10.20 14.08
CA GLY A 361 -30.12 -10.76 14.79
C GLY A 361 -29.82 -12.09 15.48
N VAL A 362 -28.70 -12.17 16.20
CA VAL A 362 -28.34 -13.31 17.04
C VAL A 362 -29.35 -13.42 18.19
N SER A 363 -29.96 -14.59 18.32
CA SER A 363 -30.80 -14.95 19.45
C SER A 363 -30.40 -16.32 19.97
N HIS A 364 -30.28 -16.49 21.27
CA HIS A 364 -29.95 -17.76 21.93
C HIS A 364 -30.46 -17.73 23.37
N THR A 365 -30.97 -18.85 23.87
CA THR A 365 -31.44 -18.96 25.27
C THR A 365 -30.28 -19.14 26.25
N TYR A 366 -29.10 -19.55 25.77
CA TYR A 366 -27.89 -19.61 26.58
C TYR A 366 -26.65 -19.27 25.73
N PRO A 367 -26.26 -18.00 25.62
CA PRO A 367 -25.21 -17.56 24.69
C PRO A 367 -23.83 -18.21 24.88
N ASP A 368 -23.51 -18.67 26.09
CA ASP A 368 -22.23 -19.33 26.39
C ASP A 368 -22.01 -20.58 25.51
N ASP A 369 -23.07 -21.30 25.17
CA ASP A 369 -22.99 -22.54 24.38
C ASP A 369 -22.63 -22.28 22.90
N LEU A 370 -22.56 -21.00 22.47
CA LEU A 370 -22.36 -20.64 21.08
C LEU A 370 -20.89 -20.53 20.66
N ASP A 371 -20.50 -21.43 19.76
CA ASP A 371 -19.21 -21.42 19.08
C ASP A 371 -19.35 -21.00 17.61
N ILE A 372 -18.57 -20.00 17.19
CA ILE A 372 -18.63 -19.47 15.82
C ILE A 372 -17.24 -19.36 15.20
N LEU A 373 -16.99 -20.18 14.19
CA LEU A 373 -15.72 -20.28 13.47
C LEU A 373 -15.85 -19.68 12.05
N LEU A 374 -14.95 -18.75 11.72
CA LEU A 374 -14.76 -18.25 10.37
C LEU A 374 -13.62 -19.01 9.69
N VAL A 375 -13.86 -19.45 8.45
CA VAL A 375 -12.84 -20.06 7.59
C VAL A 375 -12.71 -19.27 6.29
N GLY A 376 -11.51 -18.73 6.06
CA GLY A 376 -11.14 -18.00 4.86
C GLY A 376 -10.93 -18.88 3.62
N PRO A 377 -10.80 -18.28 2.43
CA PRO A 377 -10.70 -19.00 1.15
C PRO A 377 -9.45 -19.87 1.04
N GLY A 378 -8.37 -19.51 1.72
CA GLY A 378 -7.14 -20.32 1.81
C GLY A 378 -7.14 -21.33 2.96
N GLY A 379 -8.25 -21.48 3.70
CA GLY A 379 -8.37 -22.38 4.84
C GLY A 379 -7.88 -21.81 6.17
N GLN A 380 -7.62 -20.51 6.25
CA GLN A 380 -7.35 -19.80 7.51
C GLN A 380 -8.54 -19.92 8.44
N LYS A 381 -8.30 -20.09 9.75
CA LYS A 381 -9.34 -20.40 10.74
C LYS A 381 -9.29 -19.37 11.87
N VAL A 382 -10.41 -18.69 12.12
CA VAL A 382 -10.53 -17.70 13.19
C VAL A 382 -11.77 -17.99 14.02
N MET A 383 -11.59 -18.23 15.32
CA MET A 383 -12.69 -18.29 16.27
C MET A 383 -13.21 -16.88 16.51
N LEU A 384 -14.46 -16.60 16.13
CA LEU A 384 -15.11 -15.32 16.34
C LEU A 384 -15.63 -15.20 17.77
N MET A 385 -16.32 -16.23 18.25
CA MET A 385 -16.77 -16.35 19.63
C MET A 385 -16.88 -17.81 20.04
N SER A 386 -16.69 -18.08 21.33
CA SER A 386 -16.95 -19.35 22.00
C SER A 386 -16.94 -19.11 23.51
N ASP A 387 -17.79 -19.83 24.26
CA ASP A 387 -17.92 -19.75 25.71
C ASP A 387 -18.16 -18.30 26.23
N ALA A 388 -18.98 -17.52 25.51
CA ALA A 388 -19.16 -16.10 25.79
C ALA A 388 -20.63 -15.64 25.86
N GLY A 389 -20.91 -14.72 26.78
CA GLY A 389 -22.20 -14.06 26.93
C GLY A 389 -23.03 -14.58 28.10
N GLY A 390 -22.54 -15.61 28.80
CA GLY A 390 -23.11 -16.13 30.02
C GLY A 390 -24.51 -16.72 29.82
N VAL A 391 -25.30 -16.68 30.90
CA VAL A 391 -26.54 -17.46 31.02
C VAL A 391 -27.82 -16.70 30.64
N THR A 392 -27.69 -15.44 30.24
CA THR A 392 -28.86 -14.58 29.99
C THR A 392 -29.19 -14.60 28.51
N ASP A 393 -30.45 -14.93 28.18
CA ASP A 393 -30.95 -14.93 26.81
C ASP A 393 -30.54 -13.67 26.04
N VAL A 394 -30.13 -13.89 24.79
CA VAL A 394 -29.95 -12.83 23.80
C VAL A 394 -31.07 -12.89 22.80
N VAL A 395 -31.61 -11.73 22.44
CA VAL A 395 -32.72 -11.61 21.49
C VAL A 395 -32.40 -10.51 20.49
N ASN A 396 -32.25 -10.89 19.21
CA ASN A 396 -31.98 -10.00 18.09
C ASN A 396 -30.73 -9.10 18.26
N VAL A 397 -29.67 -9.63 18.86
CA VAL A 397 -28.40 -8.91 19.07
C VAL A 397 -27.60 -8.85 17.77
N ASN A 398 -27.00 -7.70 17.47
CA ASN A 398 -26.09 -7.53 16.33
C ASN A 398 -24.65 -7.46 16.82
N LEU A 399 -23.83 -8.41 16.40
CA LEU A 399 -22.42 -8.50 16.79
C LEU A 399 -21.53 -8.13 15.60
N THR A 400 -20.56 -7.26 15.82
CA THR A 400 -19.51 -6.95 14.86
C THR A 400 -18.16 -7.39 15.42
N PHE A 401 -17.45 -8.26 14.71
CA PHE A 401 -16.11 -8.70 15.05
C PHE A 401 -15.08 -7.94 14.22
N ASP A 402 -14.24 -7.15 14.87
CA ASP A 402 -13.16 -6.36 14.27
C ASP A 402 -11.87 -6.58 15.09
N GLY A 403 -10.77 -6.94 14.42
CA GLY A 403 -9.46 -7.13 15.06
C GLY A 403 -8.92 -5.86 15.73
N ALA A 404 -9.41 -4.69 15.33
CA ALA A 404 -9.03 -3.39 15.90
C ALA A 404 -9.91 -2.95 17.09
N ALA A 405 -11.04 -3.62 17.37
CA ALA A 405 -11.94 -3.24 18.47
C ALA A 405 -11.21 -3.23 19.83
N THR A 406 -11.66 -2.45 20.81
CA THR A 406 -11.02 -2.43 22.16
C THR A 406 -11.74 -3.31 23.18
N SER A 407 -13.03 -3.57 22.98
CA SER A 407 -13.85 -4.41 23.84
C SER A 407 -13.79 -5.88 23.41
N THR A 408 -13.83 -6.81 24.37
CA THR A 408 -14.10 -8.23 24.13
C THR A 408 -15.56 -8.53 24.44
N LEU A 409 -16.08 -9.66 23.96
CA LEU A 409 -17.35 -10.17 24.48
C LEU A 409 -17.21 -10.43 25.99
N PRO A 410 -18.24 -10.18 26.80
CA PRO A 410 -18.21 -10.56 28.20
C PRO A 410 -18.19 -12.09 28.34
N ASN A 411 -17.46 -12.61 29.32
CA ASN A 411 -17.55 -14.03 29.68
C ASN A 411 -18.92 -14.32 30.30
N SER A 412 -19.21 -13.80 31.50
CA SER A 412 -20.41 -14.20 32.27
C SER A 412 -21.56 -13.16 32.31
N ALA A 413 -21.40 -12.01 31.65
CA ALA A 413 -22.44 -10.97 31.61
C ALA A 413 -23.20 -11.03 30.28
N GLN A 414 -24.44 -10.53 30.26
CA GLN A 414 -25.28 -10.55 29.06
C GLN A 414 -24.57 -9.90 27.87
N MET A 415 -24.57 -10.62 26.75
CA MET A 415 -24.04 -10.12 25.49
C MET A 415 -24.99 -9.11 24.84
N LEU A 416 -24.47 -7.93 24.54
CA LEU A 416 -25.23 -6.83 23.92
C LEU A 416 -24.72 -6.52 22.51
N SER A 417 -25.56 -5.84 21.72
CA SER A 417 -25.17 -5.41 20.38
C SER A 417 -23.97 -4.46 20.44
N GLY A 418 -22.97 -4.69 19.58
CA GLY A 418 -21.73 -3.92 19.66
C GLY A 418 -20.66 -4.40 18.70
N THR A 419 -19.48 -3.77 18.84
CA THR A 419 -18.25 -4.15 18.12
C THR A 419 -17.25 -4.69 19.13
N TYR A 420 -16.75 -5.90 18.89
CA TYR A 420 -15.89 -6.64 19.79
C TYR A 420 -14.71 -7.24 19.04
N ARG A 421 -13.62 -7.53 19.74
CA ARG A 421 -12.60 -8.45 19.24
C ARG A 421 -13.15 -9.87 19.26
N PRO A 422 -12.73 -10.73 18.32
CA PRO A 422 -12.95 -12.16 18.47
C PRO A 422 -12.44 -12.65 19.83
N THR A 423 -13.25 -13.45 20.52
CA THR A 423 -12.99 -13.84 21.91
C THR A 423 -13.29 -15.31 22.07
N ASN A 424 -12.43 -16.07 22.74
CA ASN A 424 -12.69 -17.46 23.09
C ASN A 424 -12.38 -17.64 24.58
N TYR A 425 -13.31 -18.22 25.33
CA TYR A 425 -13.12 -18.59 26.73
C TYR A 425 -12.99 -20.12 26.87
N GLY A 426 -12.82 -20.62 28.09
CA GLY A 426 -12.80 -22.07 28.33
C GLY A 426 -11.67 -22.86 27.66
N SER A 427 -12.03 -24.00 27.07
CA SER A 427 -11.09 -25.07 26.68
C SER A 427 -10.81 -25.09 25.17
N THR A 428 -10.44 -26.22 24.59
CA THR A 428 -10.19 -26.31 23.14
C THR A 428 -11.45 -26.78 22.43
N ASP A 429 -12.01 -25.92 21.59
CA ASP A 429 -13.24 -26.20 20.88
C ASP A 429 -13.02 -27.20 19.74
N SER A 430 -14.08 -27.93 19.40
CA SER A 430 -14.06 -28.88 18.29
C SER A 430 -15.34 -28.76 17.47
N PHE A 431 -15.17 -28.63 16.15
CA PHE A 431 -16.28 -28.54 15.21
C PHE A 431 -16.40 -29.84 14.41
N ASN A 432 -17.63 -30.31 14.19
CA ASN A 432 -17.88 -31.47 13.35
C ASN A 432 -17.48 -31.20 11.89
N ALA A 433 -17.14 -32.27 11.16
CA ALA A 433 -16.96 -32.16 9.71
C ALA A 433 -18.22 -31.55 9.06
N PRO A 434 -18.09 -30.66 8.05
CA PRO A 434 -16.88 -30.39 7.26
C PRO A 434 -16.00 -29.25 7.78
N ALA A 435 -16.19 -28.78 9.02
CA ALA A 435 -15.28 -27.80 9.62
C ALA A 435 -13.86 -28.38 9.74
N PRO A 436 -12.81 -27.58 9.50
CA PRO A 436 -11.45 -28.02 9.71
C PRO A 436 -11.18 -28.26 11.20
N SER A 437 -10.31 -29.21 11.54
CA SER A 437 -9.94 -29.50 12.92
C SER A 437 -9.21 -28.32 13.58
N ALA A 438 -9.23 -28.26 14.92
CA ALA A 438 -8.42 -27.35 15.73
C ALA A 438 -6.89 -27.49 15.41
N PRO A 439 -6.03 -26.52 15.78
CA PRO A 439 -6.30 -25.35 16.62
C PRO A 439 -7.02 -24.22 15.90
N TYR A 440 -7.76 -23.41 16.67
CA TYR A 440 -8.39 -22.17 16.25
C TYR A 440 -7.81 -21.02 17.07
N GLY A 441 -7.42 -19.92 16.41
CA GLY A 441 -7.00 -18.69 17.08
C GLY A 441 -8.07 -17.61 16.94
N THR A 442 -7.99 -16.55 17.74
CA THR A 442 -8.93 -15.40 17.69
C THR A 442 -8.37 -14.21 16.92
N ASN A 443 -7.16 -14.31 16.37
CA ASN A 443 -6.56 -13.19 15.63
C ASN A 443 -7.09 -13.15 14.18
N LEU A 444 -7.82 -12.10 13.81
CA LEU A 444 -8.27 -11.86 12.43
C LEU A 444 -7.12 -11.57 11.46
N ASP A 445 -5.95 -11.10 11.95
CA ASP A 445 -4.81 -10.77 11.10
C ASP A 445 -4.21 -11.97 10.37
N VAL A 446 -4.55 -13.21 10.78
CA VAL A 446 -4.17 -14.42 10.04
C VAL A 446 -4.77 -14.46 8.62
N LEU A 447 -5.77 -13.62 8.37
CA LEU A 447 -6.39 -13.42 7.06
C LEU A 447 -5.67 -12.36 6.23
N HIS A 448 -4.67 -11.63 6.74
CA HIS A 448 -3.98 -10.60 5.98
C HIS A 448 -3.02 -11.19 4.94
N GLY A 449 -2.78 -10.45 3.85
CA GLY A 449 -1.78 -10.80 2.84
C GLY A 449 -2.19 -11.94 1.88
N ILE A 450 -3.42 -12.45 1.97
CA ILE A 450 -3.96 -13.47 1.05
C ILE A 450 -5.00 -12.88 0.11
N SER A 451 -5.30 -13.57 -0.99
CA SER A 451 -6.39 -13.17 -1.88
C SER A 451 -7.76 -13.28 -1.17
N PRO A 452 -8.63 -12.26 -1.28
CA PRO A 452 -9.99 -12.31 -0.73
C PRO A 452 -10.95 -13.20 -1.52
N ASN A 453 -10.66 -13.51 -2.78
CA ASN A 453 -11.57 -14.22 -3.66
C ASN A 453 -11.63 -15.71 -3.31
N GLY A 454 -12.83 -16.26 -3.30
CA GLY A 454 -13.10 -17.66 -2.97
C GLY A 454 -14.22 -17.81 -1.94
N SER A 455 -14.36 -19.03 -1.43
CA SER A 455 -15.42 -19.37 -0.48
C SER A 455 -15.01 -19.08 0.95
N TRP A 456 -15.73 -18.14 1.56
CA TRP A 456 -15.70 -17.88 2.99
C TRP A 456 -16.80 -18.66 3.68
N ARG A 457 -16.46 -19.36 4.76
CA ARG A 457 -17.37 -20.29 5.44
C ARG A 457 -17.49 -19.91 6.90
N LEU A 458 -18.72 -19.70 7.37
CA LEU A 458 -19.06 -19.54 8.76
C LEU A 458 -19.64 -20.86 9.29
N PHE A 459 -19.05 -21.38 10.35
CA PHE A 459 -19.56 -22.54 11.08
C PHE A 459 -20.11 -22.05 12.42
N VAL A 460 -21.34 -22.43 12.72
CA VAL A 460 -22.02 -22.13 13.99
C VAL A 460 -22.31 -23.45 14.67
N PHE A 461 -21.94 -23.58 15.93
CA PHE A 461 -22.06 -24.80 16.70
C PHE A 461 -22.57 -24.46 18.10
N ASP A 462 -23.42 -25.32 18.61
CA ASP A 462 -23.88 -25.33 20.00
C ASP A 462 -23.27 -26.55 20.69
N ASP A 463 -22.50 -26.36 21.76
CA ASP A 463 -21.70 -27.43 22.35
C ASP A 463 -22.38 -28.17 23.52
N GLU A 464 -23.41 -27.59 24.12
CA GLU A 464 -24.20 -28.11 25.24
C GLU A 464 -25.67 -28.38 24.84
N PRO A 465 -26.47 -29.10 25.65
CA PRO A 465 -27.88 -29.36 25.36
C PRO A 465 -28.83 -28.40 26.10
N LYS A 466 -30.06 -28.28 25.58
CA LYS A 466 -31.30 -27.64 26.15
C LYS A 466 -31.63 -26.26 25.60
N ASP A 467 -30.69 -25.65 24.89
CA ASP A 467 -30.79 -24.26 24.47
C ASP A 467 -30.83 -24.16 22.95
N LEU A 468 -31.51 -23.14 22.44
CA LEU A 468 -31.71 -23.01 21.01
C LEU A 468 -31.61 -21.56 20.59
N GLY A 469 -31.39 -21.37 19.30
CA GLY A 469 -31.34 -20.02 18.78
C GLY A 469 -31.29 -19.90 17.28
N SER A 470 -30.91 -18.71 16.84
CA SER A 470 -30.76 -18.40 15.44
C SER A 470 -29.94 -17.14 15.21
N ILE A 471 -29.43 -17.00 13.99
CA ILE A 471 -28.93 -15.74 13.44
C ILE A 471 -29.91 -15.34 12.34
N ALA A 472 -30.90 -14.53 12.71
CA ALA A 472 -32.11 -14.30 11.91
C ALA A 472 -31.82 -13.76 10.50
N ASN A 473 -30.85 -12.86 10.37
CA ASN A 473 -30.51 -12.19 9.11
C ASN A 473 -29.12 -12.60 8.59
N GLY A 474 -28.65 -13.78 9.00
CA GLY A 474 -27.36 -14.33 8.60
C GLY A 474 -26.19 -13.41 8.98
N TRP A 475 -25.24 -13.27 8.06
CA TRP A 475 -23.98 -12.58 8.34
C TRP A 475 -23.44 -11.77 7.16
N GLU A 476 -22.59 -10.81 7.48
CA GLU A 476 -21.85 -10.00 6.53
C GLU A 476 -20.35 -10.15 6.74
N LEU A 477 -19.64 -10.08 5.63
CA LEU A 477 -18.21 -10.04 5.56
C LEU A 477 -17.80 -8.74 4.88
N ILE A 478 -17.08 -7.90 5.61
CA ILE A 478 -16.52 -6.65 5.11
C ILE A 478 -15.03 -6.88 4.95
N ILE A 479 -14.54 -6.78 3.71
CA ILE A 479 -13.13 -6.98 3.38
C ILE A 479 -12.59 -5.68 2.85
N THR A 480 -11.47 -5.25 3.41
CA THR A 480 -10.59 -4.24 2.82
C THR A 480 -9.38 -4.95 2.24
N THR A 481 -9.02 -4.64 1.00
CA THR A 481 -7.77 -5.09 0.37
C THR A 481 -6.76 -3.96 0.24
N ASN A 482 -5.47 -4.30 0.08
CA ASN A 482 -4.32 -3.42 -0.20
C ASN A 482 -3.64 -3.75 -1.52
#